data_AF-A0A2E4YDA8-F1
#
_entry.id   AF-A0A2E4YDA8-F1
#
_cell.length_a   1.000
_cell.length_b   1.000
_cell.length_c   1.000
_cell.angle_alpha   90.00
_cell.angle_beta   90.00
_cell.angle_gamma   90.00
#
_symmetry.space_group_name_H-M   'P 1'
#
loop_
_entity.id
_entity.type
_entity.pdbx_description
1 polymer ?
#
loop_
_entity_poly.entity_id
_entity_poly.type
_entity_poly.pdbx_seq_one_letter_code
_entity_poly.pdbx_strand_id
1 'polypeptide(L)'
;MAKNKTVANAPVESPANGSEPAQAESLGVADLQNCAQVIDVAVSRGAFRANEVAQVGAVYNKLEAFIKSVADAQKTDASASK
;
A
#
# COMPACT_ATOMS: atom_id res chain seq x y z
N MET A 1 39.70 42.44 -30.09
CA MET A 1 39.11 42.51 -28.73
C MET A 1 37.83 41.68 -28.72
N ALA A 2 37.52 41.06 -27.57
CA ALA A 2 36.35 40.21 -27.23
C ALA A 2 36.31 38.84 -27.94
N LYS A 3 36.70 37.71 -27.31
CA LYS A 3 36.14 36.97 -26.14
C LYS A 3 34.72 36.42 -26.39
N ASN A 4 34.59 35.13 -26.68
CA ASN A 4 33.63 34.20 -26.05
C ASN A 4 33.83 32.78 -26.61
N LYS A 5 34.44 31.86 -25.87
CA LYS A 5 33.87 30.99 -24.82
C LYS A 5 33.49 29.61 -25.39
N THR A 6 34.43 28.71 -25.21
CA THR A 6 34.29 27.25 -25.15
C THR A 6 33.00 26.83 -24.45
N VAL A 7 32.31 25.84 -25.00
CA VAL A 7 31.60 24.86 -24.19
C VAL A 7 31.80 23.48 -24.81
N ALA A 8 32.54 22.67 -24.06
CA ALA A 8 32.86 21.29 -24.34
C ALA A 8 31.61 20.43 -24.22
N ASN A 9 31.41 19.54 -25.19
CA ASN A 9 30.39 18.51 -25.16
C ASN A 9 30.96 17.33 -24.35
N ALA A 10 30.65 17.26 -23.06
CA ALA A 10 30.93 16.10 -22.24
C ALA A 10 29.72 15.14 -22.28
N PRO A 11 29.92 13.84 -22.54
CA PRO A 11 28.86 12.85 -22.37
C PRO A 11 28.46 12.80 -20.90
N VAL A 12 27.19 13.06 -20.60
CA VAL A 12 26.62 12.76 -19.30
C VAL A 12 26.35 11.26 -19.22
N GLU A 13 27.29 10.53 -18.62
CA GLU A 13 27.03 9.19 -18.10
C GLU A 13 26.02 9.33 -16.95
N SER A 14 24.75 9.04 -17.25
CA SER A 14 23.72 8.89 -16.23
C SER A 14 23.97 7.56 -15.50
N PRO A 15 24.00 7.51 -14.16
CA PRO A 15 24.15 6.25 -13.46
C PRO A 15 22.93 5.38 -13.76
N ALA A 16 23.20 4.16 -14.23
CA ALA A 16 22.23 3.09 -14.27
C ALA A 16 21.81 2.80 -12.81
N ASN A 17 20.71 3.40 -12.37
CA ASN A 17 20.00 2.91 -11.20
C ASN A 17 19.45 1.54 -11.58
N GLY A 18 20.15 0.50 -11.14
CA GLY A 18 19.63 -0.86 -11.14
C GLY A 18 18.32 -0.86 -10.38
N SER A 19 17.22 -1.02 -11.11
CA SER A 19 15.96 -1.44 -10.54
C SER A 19 16.17 -2.87 -10.05
N GLU A 20 16.58 -3.04 -8.79
CA GLU A 20 16.36 -4.30 -8.09
C GLU A 20 14.87 -4.64 -8.22
N PRO A 21 14.52 -5.91 -8.53
CA PRO A 21 13.12 -6.30 -8.59
C PRO A 21 12.51 -6.01 -7.22
N ALA A 22 11.57 -5.06 -7.17
CA ALA A 22 10.80 -4.77 -5.97
C ALA A 22 10.21 -6.11 -5.50
N GLN A 23 10.72 -6.62 -4.38
CA GLN A 23 10.16 -7.79 -3.74
C GLN A 23 8.71 -7.43 -3.46
N ALA A 24 7.78 -8.12 -4.13
CA ALA A 24 6.36 -7.83 -4.00
C ALA A 24 5.99 -7.95 -2.53
N GLU A 25 5.77 -6.79 -1.89
CA GLU A 25 5.34 -6.70 -0.50
C GLU A 25 4.04 -7.48 -0.39
N SER A 26 4.12 -8.65 0.24
CA SER A 26 2.98 -9.54 0.38
C SER A 26 2.15 -9.06 1.55
N LEU A 27 0.92 -8.63 1.28
CA LEU A 27 -0.02 -8.19 2.31
C LEU A 27 -0.49 -9.39 3.15
N GLY A 28 -0.28 -9.33 4.45
CA GLY A 28 -0.76 -10.31 5.43
C GLY A 28 -2.05 -9.88 6.13
N VAL A 29 -2.64 -10.80 6.89
CA VAL A 29 -3.84 -10.52 7.71
C VAL A 29 -3.61 -9.36 8.70
N ALA A 30 -2.40 -9.26 9.27
CA ALA A 30 -2.03 -8.17 10.16
C ALA A 30 -2.07 -6.80 9.46
N ASP A 31 -1.59 -6.71 8.21
CA ASP A 31 -1.63 -5.48 7.43
C ASP A 31 -3.07 -5.07 7.12
N LEU A 32 -3.92 -6.03 6.78
CA LEU A 32 -5.35 -5.80 6.54
C LEU A 32 -6.06 -5.31 7.82
N GLN A 33 -5.72 -5.87 8.99
CA GLN A 33 -6.25 -5.41 10.28
C GLN A 33 -5.82 -3.97 10.57
N ASN A 34 -4.55 -3.63 10.30
CA ASN A 34 -4.03 -2.27 10.44
C ASN A 34 -4.77 -1.30 9.50
N CYS A 35 -5.03 -1.69 8.25
CA CYS A 35 -5.82 -0.90 7.31
C CYS A 35 -7.23 -0.63 7.84
N ALA A 36 -7.92 -1.64 8.40
CA ALA A 36 -9.23 -1.45 9.01
C ALA A 36 -9.17 -0.43 10.16
N GLN A 37 -8.16 -0.53 11.03
CA GLN A 37 -7.97 0.40 12.14
C GLN A 37 -7.69 1.84 11.67
N VAL A 38 -6.89 2.02 10.61
CA VAL A 38 -6.64 3.35 10.02
C VAL A 38 -7.93 3.95 9.46
N ILE A 39 -8.76 3.15 8.78
CA ILE A 39 -10.05 3.62 8.26
C ILE A 39 -10.95 4.09 9.40
N ASP A 40 -11.04 3.32 10.48
CA ASP A 40 -11.87 3.67 11.65
C ASP A 40 -11.39 4.98 12.33
N VAL A 41 -10.07 5.13 12.51
CA VAL A 41 -9.48 6.38 13.04
C VAL A 41 -9.76 7.58 12.11
N ALA A 42 -9.73 7.38 10.80
CA ALA A 42 -10.02 8.44 9.83
C ALA A 42 -11.51 8.82 9.84
N VAL A 43 -12.42 7.84 9.90
CA VAL A 43 -13.87 8.07 9.98
C VAL A 43 -14.23 8.79 11.30
N SER A 44 -13.72 8.31 12.43
CA SER A 44 -13.98 8.92 13.74
C SER A 44 -13.46 10.35 13.87
N ARG A 45 -12.40 10.71 13.15
CA ARG A 45 -11.86 12.08 13.07
C ARG A 45 -12.54 12.95 12.01
N GLY A 46 -13.49 12.41 11.25
CA GLY A 46 -14.18 13.15 10.19
C GLY A 46 -13.29 13.49 8.98
N ALA A 47 -12.31 12.63 8.66
CA ALA A 47 -11.44 12.82 7.49
C ALA A 47 -12.19 12.74 6.15
N PHE A 48 -13.36 12.10 6.13
CA PHE A 48 -14.21 11.93 4.95
C PHE A 48 -15.43 12.84 5.00
N ARG A 49 -15.91 13.27 3.83
CA ARG A 49 -17.15 14.05 3.74
C ARG A 49 -18.38 13.16 3.94
N ALA A 50 -19.51 13.75 4.34
CA ALA A 50 -20.74 13.01 4.62
C ALA A 50 -21.22 12.13 3.44
N ASN A 51 -21.02 12.59 2.21
CA ASN A 51 -21.36 11.84 0.99
C ASN A 51 -20.45 10.61 0.75
N GLU A 52 -19.28 10.54 1.37
CA GLU A 52 -18.27 9.49 1.13
C GLU A 52 -18.24 8.45 2.26
N VAL A 53 -18.63 8.83 3.48
CA VAL A 53 -18.57 7.96 4.67
C VAL A 53 -19.33 6.64 4.45
N ALA A 54 -20.47 6.66 3.76
CA ALA A 54 -21.24 5.45 3.48
C ALA A 54 -20.43 4.44 2.63
N GLN A 55 -19.73 4.91 1.60
CA GLN A 55 -18.90 4.06 0.75
C GLN A 55 -17.66 3.56 1.50
N VAL A 56 -17.02 4.42 2.30
CA VAL A 56 -15.87 4.04 3.14
C VAL A 56 -16.28 2.96 4.15
N GLY A 57 -17.42 3.12 4.81
CA GLY A 57 -17.97 2.12 5.73
C GLY A 57 -18.26 0.78 5.05
N ALA A 58 -18.76 0.79 3.80
CA ALA A 58 -18.95 -0.43 3.03
C ALA A 58 -17.62 -1.16 2.74
N VAL A 59 -16.54 -0.42 2.47
CA VAL A 59 -15.20 -1.00 2.28
C VAL A 59 -14.68 -1.57 3.60
N TYR A 60 -14.80 -0.84 4.70
CA TYR A 60 -14.43 -1.32 6.04
C TYR A 60 -15.13 -2.65 6.39
N ASN A 61 -16.44 -2.74 6.17
CA ASN A 61 -17.21 -3.96 6.45
C ASN A 61 -16.76 -5.15 5.60
N LYS A 62 -16.43 -4.93 4.32
CA LYS A 62 -15.91 -5.99 3.44
C LYS A 62 -14.52 -6.46 3.90
N LEU A 63 -13.67 -5.54 4.32
CA LEU A 63 -12.34 -5.85 4.84
C LEU A 63 -12.44 -6.72 6.10
N GLU A 64 -13.29 -6.32 7.05
CA GLU A 64 -13.59 -7.09 8.27
C GLU A 64 -14.12 -8.51 7.96
N ALA A 65 -15.04 -8.63 7.01
CA ALA A 65 -15.58 -9.93 6.60
C ALA A 65 -14.51 -10.82 5.96
N PHE A 66 -13.64 -10.23 5.12
CA PHE A 66 -12.54 -10.96 4.49
C PHE A 66 -11.53 -11.46 5.52
N ILE A 67 -11.11 -10.59 6.45
CA ILE A 67 -10.18 -10.95 7.53
C ILE A 67 -10.74 -12.13 8.35
N LYS A 68 -12.03 -12.10 8.71
CA LYS A 68 -12.68 -13.21 9.43
C LYS A 68 -12.68 -14.50 8.62
N SER A 69 -13.02 -14.43 7.33
CA SER A 69 -13.00 -15.59 6.41
C SER A 69 -11.60 -16.21 6.32
N VAL A 70 -10.55 -15.40 6.17
CA VAL A 70 -9.16 -15.89 6.11
C VAL A 70 -8.75 -16.52 7.45
N ALA A 71 -9.09 -15.89 8.57
CA ALA A 71 -8.78 -16.44 9.89
C ALA A 71 -9.48 -17.80 10.13
N ASP A 72 -10.71 -17.97 9.66
CA ASP A 72 -11.45 -19.24 9.78
C ASP A 72 -10.92 -20.31 8.81
N ALA A 73 -10.49 -19.93 7.61
CA ALA A 73 -9.78 -20.82 6.69
C ALA A 73 -8.50 -21.37 7.33
N GLN A 74 -7.68 -20.49 7.95
CA GLN A 74 -6.46 -20.90 8.63
C GLN A 74 -6.69 -21.87 9.80
N LYS A 75 -7.79 -21.72 10.55
CA LYS A 75 -8.16 -22.67 11.62
C LYS A 75 -8.58 -24.04 11.07
N THR A 76 -9.25 -24.06 9.92
CA THR A 76 -9.74 -25.28 9.29
C THR A 76 -8.58 -26.11 8.72
N ASP A 77 -7.62 -25.45 8.05
CA ASP A 77 -6.41 -26.11 7.54
C ASP A 77 -5.53 -26.68 8.67
N ALA A 78 -5.42 -25.97 9.80
CA ALA A 78 -4.69 -26.46 10.97
C ALA A 78 -5.33 -27.71 11.62
N SER A 79 -6.64 -27.92 11.42
CA SER A 79 -7.39 -29.05 11.98
C SER A 79 -7.43 -30.26 11.04
N ALA A 80 -7.18 -30.08 9.74
CA ALA A 80 -7.14 -31.14 8.74
C ALA A 80 -5.76 -31.83 8.60
N SER A 81 -4.72 -31.25 9.23
CA SER A 81 -3.35 -31.79 9.23
C SER A 81 -2.97 -32.53 10.53
N LYS A 82 -3.95 -32.82 11.39
CA LYS A 82 -3.77 -33.57 12.64
C LYS A 82 -4.63 -34.83 12.64
#